data_AF-A0A3R6KQ22-F1
#
_entry.id   AF-A0A3R6KQ22-F1
#
_cell.length_a   1.000
_cell.length_b   1.000
_cell.length_c   1.000
_cell.angle_alpha   90.00
_cell.angle_beta   90.00
_cell.angle_gamma   90.00
#
_symmetry.space_group_name_H-M   'P 1'
#
loop_
_entity.id
_entity.type
_entity.pdbx_description
1 polymer ?
#
loop_
_entity_poly.entity_id
_entity_poly.type
_entity_poly.pdbx_seq_one_letter_code
_entity_poly.pdbx_strand_id
1 'polypeptide(L)'
;MAVFKNLNDPRSYMAALKEIEKAKSAGYSLEIKKFHPIATDQQKAYLNFIITYLSGQIGQTFYQTLSEIQKNVAPHIFMTGEYDSKGNPKFKPLGFLDTAEASSVIRNVADYANCIGFPLPEQDDELAKKYCQMDIDSNKGWV
;
A
#
# COMPACT_ATOMS: atom_id res chain seq x y z
N MET A 1 13.36 16.47 0.97
CA MET A 1 12.14 17.20 1.40
C MET A 1 12.17 17.32 2.91
N ALA A 2 12.03 18.54 3.46
CA ALA A 2 11.86 18.71 4.89
C ALA A 2 10.48 18.18 5.30
N VAL A 3 10.44 17.26 6.27
CA VAL A 3 9.19 16.71 6.80
C VAL A 3 9.12 17.09 8.27
N PHE A 4 8.14 17.91 8.62
CA PHE A 4 7.89 18.33 9.99
C PHE A 4 6.81 17.44 10.59
N LYS A 5 7.16 16.68 11.63
CA LYS A 5 6.23 15.79 12.33
C LYS A 5 5.63 16.54 13.52
N ASN A 6 4.31 16.38 13.73
CA ASN A 6 3.58 16.91 14.88
C ASN A 6 3.77 18.41 15.12
N LEU A 7 2.99 19.25 14.43
CA LEU A 7 3.02 20.71 14.61
C LEU A 7 2.49 21.19 15.97
N ASN A 8 1.98 20.30 16.83
CA ASN A 8 1.64 20.64 18.21
C ASN A 8 2.88 20.69 19.13
N ASP A 9 4.01 20.10 18.70
CA ASP A 9 5.28 20.28 19.40
C ASP A 9 5.88 21.66 19.05
N PRO A 10 6.18 22.52 20.06
CA PRO A 10 6.69 23.86 19.81
C PRO A 10 8.00 23.90 19.01
N ARG A 11 8.87 22.89 19.15
CA ARG A 11 10.15 22.85 18.43
C ARG A 11 9.95 22.52 16.96
N SER A 12 9.11 21.52 16.67
CA SER A 12 8.69 21.19 15.30
C SER A 12 7.97 22.36 14.62
N TYR A 13 7.11 23.08 15.34
CA TYR A 13 6.41 24.26 14.84
C TYR A 13 7.38 25.37 14.43
N MET A 14 8.32 25.73 15.32
CA MET A 14 9.31 26.77 15.04
C MET A 14 10.24 26.39 13.87
N ALA A 15 10.61 25.11 13.75
CA ALA A 15 11.40 24.61 12.63
C ALA A 15 10.63 24.72 11.30
N ALA A 16 9.34 24.39 11.29
CA ALA A 16 8.48 24.54 10.11
C ALA A 16 8.33 26.01 9.70
N LEU A 17 8.10 26.91 10.65
CA LEU A 17 8.04 28.35 10.39
C LEU A 17 9.32 28.90 9.77
N LYS A 18 10.48 28.49 10.30
CA LYS A 18 11.78 28.93 9.77
C LYS A 18 11.98 28.51 8.31
N GLU A 19 11.52 27.32 7.94
CA GLU A 19 11.59 26.85 6.56
C GLU A 19 10.61 27.60 5.64
N ILE A 20 9.44 27.98 6.15
CA ILE A 20 8.48 28.86 5.45
C ILE A 20 9.09 30.24 5.19
N GLU A 21 9.73 30.83 6.20
CA GLU A 21 10.43 32.12 6.05
C GLU A 21 11.60 32.02 5.07
N LYS A 22 12.35 30.93 5.11
CA LYS A 22 13.43 30.66 4.17
C LYS A 22 12.92 30.58 2.75
N ALA A 23 11.84 29.85 2.50
CA ALA A 23 11.21 29.77 1.18
C ALA A 23 10.74 31.14 0.67
N LYS A 24 10.13 31.94 1.54
CA LYS A 24 9.76 33.33 1.25
C LYS A 24 10.97 34.18 0.85
N SER A 25 12.09 34.04 1.56
CA SER A 25 13.33 34.80 1.29
C SER A 25 14.07 34.34 0.02
N ALA A 26 14.02 33.05 -0.30
CA ALA A 26 14.76 32.43 -1.40
C ALA A 26 13.93 32.29 -2.68
N GLY A 27 12.63 32.62 -2.63
CA GLY A 27 11.75 32.67 -3.80
C GLY A 27 11.35 31.30 -4.37
N TYR A 28 11.41 30.22 -3.58
CA TYR A 28 10.92 28.90 -4.00
C TYR A 28 9.55 28.57 -3.40
N SER A 29 8.77 27.79 -4.14
CA SER A 29 7.41 27.38 -3.72
C SER A 29 7.45 26.27 -2.67
N LEU A 30 6.54 26.35 -1.70
CA LEU A 30 6.28 25.29 -0.71
C LEU A 30 4.92 24.65 -0.95
N GLU A 31 4.85 23.33 -0.87
CA GLU A 31 3.62 22.56 -0.92
C GLU A 31 3.30 22.02 0.49
N ILE A 32 2.19 22.47 1.09
CA ILE A 32 1.74 21.98 2.40
C ILE A 32 0.76 20.82 2.16
N LYS A 33 1.20 19.60 2.46
CA LYS A 33 0.33 18.41 2.43
C LYS A 33 -0.12 18.05 3.83
N LYS A 34 -1.43 17.96 4.05
CA LYS A 34 -1.99 17.39 5.29
C LYS A 34 -1.52 15.94 5.38
N PHE A 35 -0.80 15.58 6.43
CA PHE A 35 -0.36 14.21 6.64
C PHE A 35 -1.59 13.32 6.80
N HIS A 36 -1.83 12.49 5.79
CA HIS A 36 -2.71 11.34 5.93
C HIS A 36 -1.78 10.20 6.36
N PRO A 37 -2.13 9.39 7.36
CA PRO A 37 -1.37 8.17 7.61
C PRO A 37 -1.38 7.38 6.30
N ILE A 38 -0.20 7.14 5.74
CA ILE A 38 -0.03 6.31 4.55
C ILE A 38 0.56 5.00 5.07
N ALA A 39 0.18 3.88 4.47
CA ALA A 39 0.79 2.59 4.75
C ALA A 39 2.32 2.69 4.73
N THR A 40 2.99 2.03 5.68
CA THR A 40 4.45 2.06 5.76
C THR A 40 5.05 1.42 4.50
N ASP A 41 6.29 1.79 4.17
CA ASP A 41 6.98 1.19 3.01
C ASP A 41 7.08 -0.33 3.16
N GLN A 42 7.22 -0.83 4.39
CA GLN A 42 7.22 -2.25 4.69
C GLN A 42 5.86 -2.90 4.42
N GLN A 43 4.74 -2.27 4.83
CA GLN A 43 3.39 -2.78 4.53
C GLN A 43 3.11 -2.78 3.03
N LYS A 44 3.54 -1.74 2.31
CA LYS A 44 3.40 -1.66 0.84
C LYS A 44 4.23 -2.72 0.13
N ALA A 45 5.48 -2.90 0.53
CA ALA A 45 6.35 -3.93 -0.02
C ALA A 45 5.75 -5.31 0.22
N TYR A 46 5.27 -5.56 1.44
CA TYR A 46 4.67 -6.82 1.81
C TYR A 46 3.36 -7.11 1.06
N LEU A 47 2.46 -6.13 0.94
CA LEU A 47 1.24 -6.25 0.14
C LEU A 47 1.54 -6.59 -1.33
N ASN A 48 2.49 -5.90 -1.95
CA ASN A 48 2.89 -6.22 -3.31
C ASN A 48 3.46 -7.64 -3.41
N PHE A 49 4.31 -8.03 -2.46
CA PHE A 49 4.91 -9.35 -2.41
C PHE A 49 3.86 -10.47 -2.33
N ILE A 50 2.93 -10.40 -1.37
CA ILE A 50 1.93 -11.46 -1.19
C ILE A 50 0.94 -11.53 -2.35
N ILE A 51 0.59 -10.40 -2.98
CA ILE A 51 -0.28 -10.39 -4.16
C ILE A 51 0.43 -11.03 -5.36
N THR A 52 1.71 -10.70 -5.58
CA THR A 52 2.52 -11.31 -6.65
C THR A 52 2.70 -12.81 -6.44
N TYR A 53 2.98 -13.24 -5.20
CA TYR A 53 3.09 -14.66 -4.89
C TYR A 53 1.77 -15.38 -5.16
N LEU A 54 0.67 -14.86 -4.60
CA LEU A 54 -0.66 -15.43 -4.75
C LEU A 54 -1.08 -15.50 -6.22
N SER A 55 -0.83 -14.44 -7.00
CA SER A 55 -1.16 -14.40 -8.42
C SER A 55 -0.46 -15.53 -9.19
N GLY A 56 0.83 -15.76 -8.90
CA GLY A 56 1.59 -16.87 -9.46
C GLY A 56 1.02 -18.24 -9.09
N GLN A 57 0.58 -18.42 -7.83
CA GLN A 57 0.01 -19.68 -7.38
C GLN A 57 -1.35 -20.01 -8.05
N ILE A 58 -2.20 -18.99 -8.25
CA ILE A 58 -3.53 -19.17 -8.86
C ILE A 58 -3.53 -19.03 -10.39
N GLY A 59 -2.37 -18.79 -11.01
CA GLY A 59 -2.23 -18.65 -12.47
C GLY A 59 -2.87 -17.36 -13.03
N GLN A 60 -2.89 -16.28 -12.25
CA GLN A 60 -3.39 -14.96 -12.64
C GLN A 60 -2.28 -13.92 -12.71
N THR A 61 -2.52 -12.81 -13.39
CA THR A 61 -1.63 -11.65 -13.32
C THR A 61 -1.81 -10.90 -12.00
N PHE A 62 -0.83 -10.07 -11.65
CA PHE A 62 -0.89 -9.19 -10.49
C PHE A 62 -2.17 -8.34 -10.50
N TYR A 63 -2.51 -7.73 -11.64
CA TYR A 63 -3.66 -6.84 -11.75
C TYR A 63 -5.01 -7.57 -11.71
N GLN A 64 -5.07 -8.80 -12.22
CA GLN A 64 -6.27 -9.64 -12.09
C GLN A 64 -6.52 -9.99 -10.62
N THR A 65 -5.46 -10.44 -9.94
CA THR A 65 -5.50 -10.77 -8.50
C THR A 65 -5.83 -9.54 -7.65
N LEU A 66 -5.25 -8.39 -7.98
CA LEU A 66 -5.56 -7.12 -7.31
C LEU A 66 -7.03 -6.73 -7.51
N SER A 67 -7.57 -6.83 -8.73
CA SER A 67 -8.99 -6.56 -8.98
C SER A 67 -9.88 -7.50 -8.16
N GLU A 68 -9.53 -8.78 -8.05
CA GLU A 68 -10.26 -9.77 -7.24
C GLU A 68 -10.24 -9.38 -5.75
N ILE A 69 -9.07 -9.00 -5.24
CA ILE A 69 -8.93 -8.53 -3.86
C ILE A 69 -9.78 -7.28 -3.61
N GLN A 70 -9.76 -6.33 -4.54
CA GLN A 70 -10.51 -5.08 -4.45
C GLN A 70 -12.04 -5.29 -4.51
N LYS A 71 -12.51 -6.31 -5.21
CA LYS A 71 -13.94 -6.58 -5.40
C LYS A 71 -14.52 -7.53 -4.36
N ASN A 72 -13.77 -8.56 -3.99
CA ASN A 72 -14.32 -9.72 -3.29
C ASN A 72 -13.67 -9.95 -1.92
N VAL A 73 -12.42 -9.53 -1.70
CA VAL A 73 -11.69 -9.78 -0.44
C VAL A 73 -11.75 -8.60 0.54
N ALA A 74 -11.58 -7.38 0.04
CA ALA A 74 -11.60 -6.17 0.86
C ALA A 74 -12.37 -4.99 0.22
N PRO A 75 -13.60 -5.20 -0.31
CA PRO A 75 -14.32 -4.16 -1.05
C PRO A 75 -14.57 -2.89 -0.24
N HIS A 76 -14.89 -3.01 1.05
CA HIS A 76 -15.17 -1.87 1.93
C HIS A 76 -13.97 -0.93 2.12
N ILE A 77 -12.74 -1.40 1.91
CA ILE A 77 -11.51 -0.58 2.00
C ILE A 77 -11.24 0.12 0.67
N PHE A 78 -11.56 -0.55 -0.44
CA PHE A 78 -11.21 -0.09 -1.78
C PHE A 78 -12.33 0.68 -2.49
N MET A 79 -13.59 0.49 -2.15
CA MET A 79 -14.69 1.21 -2.78
C MET A 79 -14.67 2.69 -2.37
N THR A 80 -14.60 3.59 -3.36
CA THR A 80 -14.64 5.04 -3.10
C THR A 80 -16.05 5.63 -3.22
N GLY A 81 -17.01 4.87 -3.75
CA GLY A 81 -18.34 5.37 -4.12
C GLY A 81 -18.35 6.26 -5.37
N GLU A 82 -17.19 6.48 -6.01
CA GLU A 82 -17.06 7.21 -7.26
C GLU A 82 -17.17 6.26 -8.46
N TYR A 83 -17.56 6.80 -9.61
CA TYR A 83 -17.58 6.09 -10.90
C TYR A 83 -16.62 6.77 -11.87
N ASP A 84 -15.98 5.97 -12.73
CA ASP A 84 -15.18 6.48 -13.83
C ASP A 84 -16.06 7.09 -14.94
N SER A 85 -15.43 7.71 -15.94
CA SER A 85 -16.14 8.33 -17.08
C SER A 85 -16.91 7.33 -17.96
N LYS A 86 -16.73 6.02 -17.73
CA LYS A 86 -17.40 4.91 -18.42
C LYS A 86 -18.48 4.25 -17.54
N GLY A 87 -18.72 4.77 -16.34
CA GLY A 87 -19.71 4.24 -15.41
C GLY A 87 -19.25 3.03 -14.59
N ASN A 88 -17.96 2.69 -14.57
CA ASN A 88 -17.44 1.61 -13.72
C ASN A 88 -17.11 2.13 -12.32
N PRO A 89 -17.34 1.35 -11.26
CA PRO A 89 -16.92 1.71 -9.91
C PRO A 89 -15.41 1.97 -9.86
N LYS A 90 -15.03 3.10 -9.28
CA LYS A 90 -13.63 3.45 -9.05
C LYS A 90 -13.18 2.85 -7.72
N PHE A 91 -12.03 2.21 -7.76
CA PHE A 91 -11.40 1.62 -6.58
C PHE A 91 -10.20 2.46 -6.15
N LYS A 92 -10.01 2.59 -4.84
CA LYS A 92 -8.83 3.16 -4.22
C LYS A 92 -7.62 2.30 -4.64
N PRO A 93 -6.52 2.88 -5.15
CA PRO A 93 -5.32 2.12 -5.47
C PRO A 93 -4.55 1.73 -4.20
N LEU A 94 -3.78 0.63 -4.25
CA LEU A 94 -2.97 0.13 -3.12
C LEU A 94 -2.07 1.20 -2.49
N GLY A 95 -1.49 2.08 -3.30
CA GLY A 95 -0.57 3.12 -2.82
C GLY A 95 -1.23 4.20 -1.94
N PHE A 96 -2.56 4.24 -1.90
CA PHE A 96 -3.37 5.23 -1.19
C PHE A 96 -3.98 4.67 0.11
N LEU A 97 -3.65 3.43 0.47
CA LEU A 97 -4.07 2.85 1.74
C LEU A 97 -3.35 3.53 2.89
N ASP A 98 -4.09 3.76 3.98
CA ASP A 98 -3.48 4.10 5.26
C ASP A 98 -2.91 2.85 5.98
N THR A 99 -2.23 3.06 7.11
CA THR A 99 -1.61 1.97 7.89
C THR A 99 -2.62 0.93 8.40
N ALA A 100 -3.81 1.37 8.81
CA ALA A 100 -4.85 0.49 9.34
C ALA A 100 -5.54 -0.28 8.21
N GLU A 101 -5.88 0.41 7.13
CA GLU A 101 -6.41 -0.16 5.89
C GLU A 101 -5.47 -1.22 5.33
N ALA A 102 -4.17 -0.90 5.19
CA ALA A 102 -3.18 -1.87 4.70
C ALA A 102 -3.08 -3.10 5.60
N SER A 103 -3.10 -2.93 6.94
CA SER A 103 -3.07 -4.05 7.87
C SER A 103 -4.31 -4.94 7.74
N SER A 104 -5.48 -4.33 7.52
CA SER A 104 -6.74 -5.06 7.31
C SER A 104 -6.75 -5.79 5.97
N VAL A 105 -6.24 -5.16 4.90
CA VAL A 105 -6.10 -5.83 3.59
C VAL A 105 -5.15 -7.01 3.69
N ILE A 106 -3.99 -6.86 4.34
CA ILE A 106 -3.04 -7.96 4.56
C ILE A 106 -3.73 -9.17 5.21
N ARG A 107 -4.49 -8.94 6.29
CA ARG A 107 -5.22 -10.00 6.99
C ARG A 107 -6.24 -10.68 6.07
N ASN A 108 -7.08 -9.89 5.41
CA ASN A 108 -8.13 -10.44 4.55
C ASN A 108 -7.53 -11.23 3.36
N VAL A 109 -6.40 -10.78 2.81
CA VAL A 109 -5.69 -11.51 1.75
C VAL A 109 -5.10 -12.82 2.28
N ALA A 110 -4.53 -12.83 3.48
CA ALA A 110 -4.07 -14.06 4.14
C ALA A 110 -5.21 -15.05 4.40
N ASP A 111 -6.34 -14.58 4.92
CA ASP A 111 -7.52 -15.40 5.17
C ASP A 111 -8.07 -15.98 3.85
N TYR A 112 -8.20 -15.14 2.82
CA TYR A 112 -8.61 -15.57 1.49
C TYR A 112 -7.69 -16.63 0.91
N ALA A 113 -6.37 -16.39 0.94
CA ALA A 113 -5.37 -17.30 0.41
C ALA A 113 -5.38 -18.65 1.14
N ASN A 114 -5.55 -18.64 2.47
CA ASN A 114 -5.78 -19.85 3.27
C ASN A 114 -7.04 -20.60 2.85
N CYS A 115 -8.16 -19.91 2.61
CA CYS A 115 -9.41 -20.53 2.15
C CYS A 115 -9.27 -21.23 0.79
N ILE A 116 -8.43 -20.71 -0.09
CA ILE A 116 -8.20 -21.31 -1.42
C ILE A 116 -6.99 -22.26 -1.47
N GLY A 117 -6.39 -22.57 -0.31
CA GLY A 117 -5.34 -23.59 -0.17
C GLY A 117 -3.91 -23.11 -0.46
N PHE A 118 -3.67 -21.81 -0.51
CA PHE A 118 -2.36 -21.20 -0.75
C PHE A 118 -1.94 -20.33 0.44
N PRO A 119 -1.49 -20.92 1.55
CA PRO A 119 -1.10 -20.16 2.73
C PRO A 119 0.04 -19.19 2.41
N LEU A 120 -0.10 -17.94 2.85
CA LEU A 120 0.90 -16.90 2.68
C LEU A 120 1.89 -16.92 3.85
N PRO A 121 3.17 -16.59 3.62
CA PRO A 121 4.16 -16.49 4.71
C PRO A 121 3.74 -15.38 5.68
N GLU A 122 4.20 -15.43 6.94
CA GLU A 122 4.01 -14.31 7.87
C GLU A 122 4.95 -13.14 7.54
N GLN A 123 4.63 -11.94 8.05
CA GLN A 123 5.37 -10.73 7.70
C GLN A 123 6.84 -10.76 8.22
N ASP A 124 7.08 -11.44 9.32
CA ASP A 124 8.36 -11.60 10.00
C ASP A 124 9.07 -12.94 9.72
N ASP A 125 8.42 -13.86 9.00
CA ASP A 125 9.04 -15.12 8.58
C ASP A 125 9.91 -14.91 7.32
N GLU A 126 11.16 -14.49 7.54
CA GLU A 126 12.14 -14.27 6.48
C GLU A 126 12.47 -15.55 5.69
N LEU A 127 12.41 -16.72 6.33
CA LEU A 127 12.73 -17.98 5.66
C LEU A 127 11.63 -18.37 4.68
N ALA A 128 10.36 -18.32 5.12
CA ALA A 128 9.22 -18.61 4.28
C ALA A 128 9.12 -17.61 3.11
N LYS A 129 9.31 -16.30 3.38
CA LYS A 129 9.36 -15.28 2.32
C LYS A 129 10.43 -15.56 1.28
N LYS A 130 11.61 -16.06 1.69
CA LYS A 130 12.69 -16.42 0.76
C LYS A 130 12.29 -17.57 -0.17
N TYR A 131 11.61 -18.60 0.34
CA TYR A 131 11.10 -19.70 -0.49
C TYR A 131 10.04 -19.20 -1.48
N CYS A 132 9.06 -18.43 -1.01
CA CYS A 132 8.06 -17.82 -1.89
C CYS A 132 8.68 -16.90 -2.96
N GLN A 133 9.75 -16.16 -2.62
CA GLN A 133 10.48 -15.34 -3.60
C GLN A 133 11.16 -16.20 -4.67
N MET A 134 11.77 -17.33 -4.29
CA MET A 134 12.35 -18.26 -5.27
C MET A 134 11.28 -18.80 -6.22
N ASP A 135 10.07 -19.08 -5.73
CA ASP A 135 8.96 -19.50 -6.58
C ASP A 135 8.56 -18.40 -7.58
N ILE A 136 8.44 -17.14 -7.11
CA ILE A 136 8.16 -15.98 -7.98
C ILE A 136 9.22 -15.87 -9.08
N ASP A 137 10.49 -15.94 -8.72
CA ASP A 137 11.60 -15.82 -9.67
C ASP A 137 11.61 -16.98 -10.68
N SER A 138 11.18 -18.17 -10.26
CA SER A 138 11.07 -19.37 -11.11
C SER A 138 9.93 -19.31 -12.13
N ASN A 139 8.89 -18.51 -11.87
CA ASN A 139 7.71 -18.35 -12.73
C ASN A 139 7.95 -17.54 -14.02
N LYS A 140 9.20 -17.18 -14.34
CA LYS A 140 9.66 -16.64 -15.64
C LYS A 140 8.79 -15.51 -16.23
N GLY A 141 8.22 -14.64 -15.40
CA GLY A 141 7.51 -13.45 -15.85
C GLY A 141 6.02 -13.60 -16.12
N TRP A 142 5.38 -14.69 -15.66
CA TRP A 142 3.93 -14.66 -15.41
C TRP A 142 3.68 -13.88 -14.10
N VAL A 143 3.81 -12.56 -14.18
CA VAL A 143 3.40 -11.59 -13.14
C VAL A 143 2.56 -10.51 -13.79
#